data_AF-X1KBY8-F1
#
_entry.id   AF-X1KBY8-F1
#
_cell.length_a   1.000
_cell.length_b   1.000
_cell.length_c   1.000
_cell.angle_alpha   90.00
_cell.angle_beta   90.00
_cell.angle_gamma   90.00
#
_symmetry.space_group_name_H-M   'P 1'
#
loop_
_entity.id
_entity.type
_entity.pdbx_description
1 polymer ?
#
loop_
_entity_poly.entity_id
_entity_poly.type
_entity_poly.pdbx_seq_one_letter_code
_entity_poly.pdbx_strand_id
1 'polypeptide(L)' 'MTHSLDLDFVKPRKTELPGPPRAHIYVKSYSKSNRGFIFITPDCVSIGELEYEIDRLQKELEDIRKKARRKIAGISK' A
#
# COMPACT_ATOMS: atom_id res chain seq x y z
N MET A 1 -5.70 -11.67 12.58
CA MET A 1 -4.90 -11.67 11.33
C MET A 1 -4.53 -10.23 11.04
N THR A 2 -3.24 -9.91 10.95
CA THR A 2 -2.78 -8.53 10.70
C THR A 2 -2.63 -8.35 9.20
N HIS A 3 -3.14 -7.24 8.66
CA HIS A 3 -3.12 -6.92 7.23
C HIS A 3 -2.10 -5.81 7.01
N SER A 4 -1.49 -5.79 5.83
CA SER A 4 -0.40 -4.85 5.52
C SER A 4 -0.44 -4.42 4.07
N LEU A 5 -0.10 -3.16 3.83
CA LEU A 5 0.10 -2.56 2.52
C LEU A 5 1.60 -2.48 2.20
N ASP A 6 1.96 -2.57 0.93
CA ASP A 6 3.34 -2.32 0.50
C ASP A 6 3.39 -1.70 -0.90
N LEU A 7 4.59 -1.30 -1.32
CA LEU A 7 4.81 -0.56 -2.55
C LEU A 7 5.48 -1.45 -3.60
N ASP A 8 4.87 -1.57 -4.77
CA ASP A 8 5.47 -2.19 -5.96
C ASP A 8 5.85 -1.13 -6.99
N PHE A 9 7.00 -1.32 -7.65
CA PHE A 9 7.47 -0.43 -8.71
C PHE A 9 7.37 -1.15 -10.05
N VAL A 10 6.64 -0.53 -10.97
CA VAL A 10 6.40 -1.09 -12.29
C VAL A 10 7.68 -1.01 -13.11
N LYS A 11 8.21 -2.16 -13.49
CA LYS A 11 9.32 -2.23 -14.45
C LYS A 11 8.81 -1.86 -15.85
N PRO A 12 9.52 -1.00 -16.61
CA PRO A 12 9.16 -0.71 -17.99
C PRO A 12 9.14 -2.01 -18.80
N ARG A 13 8.12 -2.18 -19.65
CA ARG A 13 8.15 -3.27 -20.64
C ARG A 13 9.19 -2.93 -21.71
N LYS A 14 9.81 -3.95 -22.33
CA LYS A 14 10.86 -3.76 -23.36
C LYS A 14 10.42 -2.90 -24.55
N THR A 15 9.11 -2.78 -24.79
CA THR A 15 8.51 -2.01 -25.89
C THR A 15 8.01 -0.62 -25.46
N GLU A 16 8.07 -0.28 -24.17
CA GLU A 16 7.69 1.04 -23.67
C GLU A 16 8.87 2.01 -23.79
N LEU A 17 8.59 3.23 -24.27
CA LEU A 17 9.56 4.31 -24.22
C LEU A 17 9.98 4.58 -22.75
N PRO A 18 11.25 4.95 -22.50
CA PRO A 18 11.67 5.31 -21.16
C PRO A 18 10.84 6.50 -20.66
N GLY A 19 10.16 6.28 -19.54
CA GLY A 19 9.27 7.24 -18.89
C GLY A 19 9.57 7.32 -17.39
N PRO A 20 8.91 8.23 -16.66
CA PRO A 20 9.11 8.35 -15.23
C PRO A 20 8.76 7.04 -14.51
N PRO A 21 9.41 6.75 -13.37
CA PRO A 21 9.10 5.58 -12.56
C PRO A 21 7.63 5.54 -12.16
N ARG A 22 6.97 4.40 -12.36
CA ARG A 22 5.57 4.15 -11.95
C ARG A 22 5.55 3.22 -10.74
N ALA A 23 4.58 3.39 -9.85
CA ALA A 23 4.43 2.55 -8.67
C ALA A 23 2.95 2.35 -8.31
N HIS A 24 2.63 1.22 -7.70
CA HIS A 24 1.31 0.89 -7.15
C HIS A 24 1.45 0.50 -5.68
N ILE A 25 0.46 0.85 -4.87
CA ILE A 25 0.31 0.31 -3.51
C ILE A 25 -0.54 -0.96 -3.62
N TYR A 26 -0.06 -2.06 -3.07
CA TYR A 26 -0.77 -3.33 -3.09
C TYR A 26 -1.05 -3.83 -1.68
N VAL A 27 -2.09 -4.66 -1.57
CA VAL A 27 -2.43 -5.35 -0.33
C VAL A 27 -1.57 -6.60 -0.22
N LYS A 28 -0.60 -6.59 0.69
CA LYS A 28 0.37 -7.67 0.88
C LYS A 28 -0.19 -8.84 1.66
N SER A 29 -1.06 -8.55 2.64
CA SER A 29 -1.77 -9.56 3.43
C SER A 29 -3.19 -9.07 3.69
N TYR A 30 -4.18 -9.95 3.52
CA TYR A 30 -5.59 -9.62 3.69
C TYR A 30 -6.45 -10.82 4.09
N SER A 31 -7.59 -10.51 4.72
CA SER A 31 -8.71 -11.45 4.87
C SER A 31 -9.65 -11.29 3.69
N LYS A 32 -10.07 -12.41 3.12
CA LYS A 32 -11.13 -12.42 2.10
C LYS A 32 -12.47 -12.73 2.76
N SER A 33 -13.45 -11.86 2.55
CA SER A 33 -14.83 -12.13 2.94
C SER A 33 -15.48 -13.16 2.00
N ASN A 34 -16.48 -13.89 2.50
CA ASN A 34 -17.34 -14.73 1.63
C ASN A 34 -18.04 -13.89 0.54
N ARG A 35 -18.19 -12.58 0.76
CA ARG A 35 -18.81 -11.63 -0.16
C ARG A 35 -17.86 -11.11 -1.25
N GLY A 36 -16.64 -11.63 -1.32
CA GLY A 36 -15.64 -11.21 -2.30
C GLY A 36 -14.89 -9.93 -1.96
N PHE A 37 -15.25 -9.25 -0.85
CA PHE A 37 -14.51 -8.09 -0.36
C PHE A 37 -13.16 -8.48 0.24
N ILE A 38 -12.16 -7.64 -0.04
CA ILE A 38 -10.85 -7.69 0.58
C ILE A 38 -10.86 -6.62 1.68
N PHE A 39 -10.74 -7.05 2.93
CA PHE A 39 -10.62 -6.14 4.05
C PHE A 39 -9.13 -5.91 4.37
N ILE A 40 -8.79 -4.67 4.70
CA ILE A 40 -7.44 -4.25 5.12
C ILE A 40 -7.34 -4.03 6.64
N THR A 41 -8.45 -4.26 7.35
CA THR A 41 -8.56 -4.25 8.80
C THR A 41 -9.20 -5.58 9.25
N PRO A 42 -8.97 -6.02 10.50
CA PRO A 42 -9.79 -7.05 11.13
C PRO A 42 -11.23 -6.58 11.32
N ASP A 43 -12.10 -7.50 11.73
CA ASP A 43 -13.45 -7.17 12.20
C ASP A 43 -13.33 -6.39 13.52
N CYS A 44 -13.78 -5.14 13.50
CA CYS A 44 -13.67 -4.22 14.64
C CYS A 44 -15.04 -4.17 15.34
N VAL A 45 -15.07 -4.53 16.61
CA VAL A 45 -16.33 -4.58 17.40
C VAL A 45 -16.58 -3.30 18.19
N SER A 46 -15.66 -2.34 18.11
CA SER A 46 -15.79 -1.03 18.73
C SER A 46 -15.21 0.09 17.87
N ILE A 47 -15.63 1.33 18.16
CA ILE A 47 -15.08 2.51 17.49
C ILE A 47 -13.58 2.68 17.78
N GLY A 48 -13.13 2.38 19.01
CA GLY A 48 -11.73 2.52 19.39
C GLY A 48 -10.81 1.54 18.64
N GLU A 49 -11.27 0.32 18.38
CA GLU A 49 -10.55 -0.63 17.53
C GLU A 49 -10.45 -0.14 16.08
N LEU A 50 -11.55 0.41 15.54
CA LEU A 50 -11.56 0.95 14.19
C LEU A 50 -10.63 2.16 14.05
N GLU A 51 -10.66 3.09 15.02
CA GLU A 51 -9.77 4.25 15.06
C GLU A 51 -8.30 3.83 15.16
N TYR A 52 -7.99 2.86 16.01
CA TYR A 52 -6.64 2.29 16.12
C TYR A 52 -6.15 1.72 14.77
N GLU A 53 -7.00 0.96 14.08
CA GLU A 53 -6.66 0.39 12.77
C GLU A 53 -6.48 1.47 11.70
N ILE A 54 -7.29 2.53 11.72
CA ILE A 54 -7.14 3.70 10.84
C ILE A 54 -5.79 4.38 11.08
N ASP A 55 -5.43 4.65 12.34
CA ASP A 55 -4.16 5.28 12.69
C ASP A 55 -2.96 4.42 12.28
N ARG A 56 -3.07 3.10 12.43
CA ARG A 56 -2.05 2.15 11.95
C ARG A 56 -1.88 2.24 10.43
N LEU A 57 -2.98 2.24 9.68
CA LEU A 57 -2.97 2.33 8.22
C LEU A 57 -2.39 3.67 7.74
N GLN A 58 -2.70 4.78 8.41
CA GLN A 58 -2.12 6.09 8.10
C GLN A 58 -0.60 6.08 8.25
N LYS A 59 -0.07 5.49 9.33
CA LYS A 59 1.38 5.34 9.54
C LYS A 59 2.02 4.49 8.45
N GLU A 60 1.40 3.37 8.08
CA GLU A 60 1.89 2.49 7.01
C GLU A 60 1.94 3.22 5.65
N LEU A 61 0.90 4.00 5.31
CA LEU A 61 0.86 4.80 4.10
C LEU A 61 1.93 5.91 4.09
N GLU A 62 2.22 6.51 5.24
CA GLU A 62 3.29 7.51 5.35
C GLU A 62 4.67 6.87 5.13
N ASP A 63 4.91 5.66 5.62
CA ASP A 63 6.15 4.95 5.35
C ASP A 63 6.30 4.53 3.90
N ILE A 64 5.19 4.11 3.25
CA ILE A 64 5.12 3.90 1.81
C ILE A 64 5.43 5.20 1.05
N ARG A 65 4.88 6.34 1.46
CA ARG A 65 5.17 7.65 0.87
C ARG A 65 6.65 7.99 0.95
N LYS A 66 7.30 7.75 2.08
CA LYS A 66 8.76 7.94 2.24
C LYS A 66 9.56 7.04 1.29
N LYS A 67 9.19 5.76 1.18
CA LYS A 67 9.81 4.80 0.22
C LYS A 67 9.65 5.27 -1.23
N ALA A 68 8.43 5.70 -1.61
CA ALA A 68 8.12 6.20 -2.93
C ALA A 68 8.95 7.45 -3.28
N ARG A 69 9.01 8.44 -2.37
CA ARG A 69 9.80 9.66 -2.56
C ARG A 69 11.27 9.35 -2.79
N ARG A 70 11.87 8.46 -2.01
CA ARG A 70 13.29 8.07 -2.18
C ARG A 70 13.58 7.50 -3.57
N LYS A 71 12.70 6.65 -4.09
CA LYS A 71 12.94 5.95 -5.36
C LYS A 71 12.52 6.77 -6.58
N ILE A 72 11.45 7.57 -6.49
CA ILE A 72 10.99 8.42 -7.59
C ILE A 72 11.85 9.68 -7.68
N ALA A 73 12.10 10.38 -6.57
CA ALA A 73 12.92 11.59 -6.57
C ALA A 73 14.42 11.28 -6.71
N GLY A 74 14.86 10.08 -6.32
CA GLY A 74 16.24 9.61 -6.53
C GLY A 74 16.62 9.39 -8.00
N ILE A 75 15.65 9.44 -8.93
CA ILE A 75 15.86 9.30 -10.39
C ILE A 75 15.86 10.67 -11.10
N SER A 76 15.60 11.78 -10.38
CA SER A 76 15.60 13.14 -10.92
C SER A 76 16.95 13.87 -10.79
N LYS A 77 18.08 13.15 -10.70
CA LYS A 77 19.44 13.74 -10.73
C LYS A 77 20.27 13.15 -11.85
#